data_AF-A0ABD5SF39-F1
#
_entry.id   AF-A0ABD5SF39-F1
#
_cell.length_a   1.000
_cell.length_b   1.000
_cell.length_c   1.000
_cell.angle_alpha   90.00
_cell.angle_beta   90.00
_cell.angle_gamma   90.00
#
_symmetry.space_group_name_H-M   'P 1'
#
loop_
_entity.id
_entity.type
_entity.pdbx_description
1 polymer ?
#
loop_
_entity_poly.entity_id
_entity_poly.type
_entity_poly.pdbx_seq_one_letter_code
_entity_poly.pdbx_strand_id
1 'polypeptide(L)'
;MSLLTPAVAFGAALVLFVWLASGVWVNFDAHARGSDYPAVWGVLAPLSGIMLFYYLLWWRRGRSREYPPSRWERAAAVVVVAGLGGLVVGSLVSPPDPASQLTTWPVAFAGCLPVAYWVVRKRFGTVESVSTGR
;
A
#
# COMPACT_ATOMS: atom_id res chain seq x y z
N MET A 1 -2.59 -19.68 28.27
CA MET A 1 -1.51 -19.51 27.28
C MET A 1 -1.75 -18.18 26.59
N SER A 2 -0.85 -17.20 26.73
CA SER A 2 -1.06 -15.86 26.17
C SER A 2 -1.15 -15.93 24.64
N LEU A 3 -2.29 -15.51 24.09
CA LEU A 3 -2.65 -15.61 22.67
C LEU A 3 -1.81 -14.73 21.73
N LEU A 4 -0.91 -13.89 22.26
CA LEU A 4 -0.06 -12.99 21.47
C LEU A 4 1.33 -12.94 22.09
N THR A 5 2.30 -13.62 21.49
CA THR A 5 3.70 -13.28 21.75
C THR A 5 3.95 -11.86 21.24
N PRO A 6 4.91 -11.10 21.82
CA PRO A 6 5.20 -9.74 21.36
C PRO A 6 5.46 -9.64 19.86
N ALA A 7 6.09 -10.67 19.27
CA ALA A 7 6.34 -10.75 17.84
C ALA A 7 5.06 -10.87 17.01
N VAL A 8 4.11 -11.72 17.42
CA VAL A 8 2.81 -11.86 16.74
C VAL A 8 1.99 -10.57 16.87
N ALA A 9 2.00 -9.94 18.05
CA ALA A 9 1.32 -8.67 18.27
C ALA A 9 1.89 -7.55 17.37
N PHE A 10 3.21 -7.49 17.24
CA PHE A 10 3.88 -6.55 16.34
C PHE A 10 3.51 -6.80 14.87
N GLY A 11 3.52 -8.06 14.43
CA GLY A 11 3.06 -8.46 13.10
C GLY A 11 1.64 -8.01 12.81
N ALA A 12 0.71 -8.27 13.74
CA ALA A 12 -0.68 -7.89 13.60
C ALA A 12 -0.85 -6.36 13.54
N ALA A 13 -0.13 -5.62 14.39
CA ALA A 13 -0.13 -4.16 14.35
C ALA A 13 0.39 -3.61 13.02
N LEU A 14 1.45 -4.23 12.46
CA LEU A 14 1.98 -3.86 11.16
C LEU A 14 0.98 -4.15 10.02
N VAL A 15 0.21 -5.24 10.12
CA VAL A 15 -0.84 -5.56 9.13
C VAL A 15 -1.89 -4.44 9.13
N LEU A 16 -2.38 -4.05 10.31
CA LEU A 16 -3.31 -2.94 10.46
C LEU A 16 -2.73 -1.63 9.95
N PHE A 17 -1.43 -1.38 10.19
CA PHE A 17 -0.76 -0.19 9.68
C PHE A 17 -0.68 -0.16 8.14
N VAL A 18 -0.30 -1.26 7.49
CA VAL A 18 -0.29 -1.36 6.02
C VAL A 18 -1.70 -1.22 5.44
N TRP A 19 -2.70 -1.74 6.16
CA TRP A 19 -4.10 -1.63 5.77
C TRP A 19 -4.61 -0.18 5.83
N LEU A 20 -4.31 0.54 6.91
CA LEU A 20 -4.57 1.98 7.03
C LEU A 20 -3.83 2.77 5.95
N ALA A 21 -2.55 2.48 5.71
CA ALA A 21 -1.77 3.12 4.66
C ALA A 21 -2.37 2.89 3.26
N SER A 22 -2.91 1.69 3.02
CA SER A 22 -3.63 1.36 1.78
C SER A 22 -4.87 2.23 1.61
N GLY A 23 -5.66 2.39 2.66
CA GLY A 23 -6.84 3.25 2.63
C GLY A 23 -6.51 4.72 2.43
N VAL A 24 -5.48 5.22 3.13
CA VAL A 24 -4.99 6.60 2.97
C VAL A 24 -4.49 6.83 1.54
N TRP A 25 -3.72 5.90 0.99
CA TRP A 25 -3.23 5.99 -0.39
C TRP A 25 -4.37 6.02 -1.41
N VAL A 26 -5.34 5.10 -1.29
CA VAL A 26 -6.51 5.03 -2.18
C VAL A 26 -7.36 6.30 -2.05
N ASN A 27 -7.56 6.82 -0.84
CA ASN A 27 -8.29 8.05 -0.60
C ASN A 27 -7.63 9.25 -1.32
N PHE A 28 -6.31 9.42 -1.18
CA PHE A 28 -5.59 10.48 -1.89
C PHE A 28 -5.60 10.26 -3.42
N ASP A 29 -5.37 9.03 -3.90
CA ASP A 29 -5.40 8.73 -5.35
C ASP A 29 -6.81 8.96 -5.94
N ALA A 30 -7.86 8.67 -5.17
CA ALA A 30 -9.24 8.90 -5.60
C ALA A 30 -9.60 10.38 -5.62
N HIS A 31 -9.20 11.12 -4.57
CA HIS A 31 -9.42 12.56 -4.50
C HIS A 31 -8.65 13.28 -5.62
N ALA A 32 -7.44 12.83 -5.95
CA ALA A 32 -6.62 13.38 -7.04
C ALA A 32 -7.17 13.11 -8.44
N ARG A 33 -8.18 12.25 -8.56
CA ARG A 33 -8.82 11.86 -9.82
C ARG A 33 -10.28 12.33 -9.88
N GLY A 34 -10.66 13.28 -9.03
CA GLY A 34 -12.00 13.89 -9.05
C GLY A 34 -13.12 12.98 -8.52
N SER A 35 -12.83 12.07 -7.58
CA SER A 35 -13.89 11.30 -6.92
C SER A 35 -14.68 12.17 -5.93
N ASP A 36 -16.01 12.13 -5.99
CA ASP A 36 -16.88 12.77 -4.98
C ASP A 36 -16.82 12.07 -3.61
N TYR A 37 -16.54 10.75 -3.61
CA TYR A 37 -16.50 9.92 -2.40
C TYR A 37 -15.14 9.22 -2.19
N PRO A 38 -14.03 9.96 -2.02
CA PRO A 38 -12.70 9.37 -1.92
C PRO A 38 -12.53 8.49 -0.66
N ALA A 39 -13.19 8.85 0.44
CA ALA A 39 -13.17 8.08 1.68
C ALA A 39 -13.82 6.69 1.53
N VAL A 40 -14.87 6.59 0.72
CA VAL A 40 -15.55 5.31 0.44
C VAL A 40 -14.59 4.36 -0.27
N TRP A 41 -13.85 4.84 -1.27
CA TRP A 41 -12.79 4.05 -1.91
C TRP A 41 -11.68 3.69 -0.93
N GLY A 42 -11.24 4.65 -0.10
CA GLY A 42 -10.23 4.44 0.93
C GLY A 42 -10.60 3.37 1.96
N VAL A 43 -11.88 3.13 2.21
CA VAL A 43 -12.34 2.08 3.14
C VAL A 43 -12.63 0.78 2.41
N LEU A 44 -13.42 0.81 1.34
CA LEU A 44 -13.90 -0.40 0.67
C LEU A 44 -12.80 -1.12 -0.13
N ALA A 45 -11.86 -0.40 -0.72
CA ALA A 45 -10.78 -1.01 -1.48
C ALA A 45 -9.88 -1.88 -0.60
N PRO A 46 -9.29 -1.41 0.53
CA PRO A 46 -8.47 -2.29 1.37
C PRO A 46 -9.29 -3.39 2.06
N LEU A 47 -10.58 -3.17 2.35
CA LEU A 47 -11.47 -4.20 2.93
C LEU A 47 -11.75 -5.37 1.99
N SER A 48 -11.81 -5.12 0.68
CA SER A 48 -12.18 -6.11 -0.30
C SER A 48 -11.16 -6.13 -1.43
N GLY A 49 -10.40 -7.23 -1.53
CA GLY A 49 -9.47 -7.43 -2.65
C GLY A 49 -10.17 -7.27 -4.01
N ILE A 50 -11.43 -7.71 -4.13
CA ILE A 50 -12.24 -7.52 -5.34
C ILE A 50 -12.47 -6.02 -5.63
N MET A 51 -12.84 -5.24 -4.62
CA MET A 51 -13.04 -3.80 -4.76
C MET A 51 -11.72 -3.08 -5.05
N LEU A 52 -10.60 -3.52 -4.47
CA LEU A 52 -9.27 -3.01 -4.79
C LEU A 52 -8.92 -3.28 -6.26
N PHE A 53 -9.14 -4.50 -6.75
CA PHE A 53 -8.89 -4.83 -8.16
C PHE A 53 -9.79 -4.02 -9.10
N TYR A 54 -11.07 -3.89 -8.78
CA TYR A 54 -11.99 -3.03 -9.53
C TYR A 54 -11.49 -1.58 -9.55
N TYR A 55 -11.09 -1.05 -8.38
CA TYR A 55 -10.57 0.30 -8.27
C TYR A 55 -9.33 0.49 -9.16
N LEU A 56 -8.34 -0.40 -9.05
CA LEU A 56 -7.05 -0.28 -9.75
C LEU A 56 -7.15 -0.51 -11.26
N LEU A 57 -7.93 -1.51 -11.68
CA LEU A 57 -7.97 -1.96 -13.08
C LEU A 57 -9.05 -1.27 -13.90
N TRP A 58 -10.15 -0.84 -13.27
CA TRP A 58 -11.27 -0.23 -13.96
C TRP A 58 -11.41 1.26 -13.63
N TRP A 59 -11.72 1.58 -12.36
CA TRP A 59 -12.06 2.95 -11.97
C TRP A 59 -10.91 3.94 -12.16
N ARG A 60 -9.69 3.52 -11.82
CA ARG A 60 -8.47 4.33 -11.87
C ARG A 60 -7.93 4.55 -13.28
N ARG A 61 -8.09 3.57 -14.19
CA ARG A 61 -7.47 3.60 -15.53
C ARG A 61 -8.00 4.71 -16.44
N GLY A 62 -9.29 5.02 -16.32
CA GLY A 62 -9.95 6.03 -17.16
C GLY A 62 -9.85 7.47 -16.69
N ARG A 63 -9.21 7.74 -15.53
CA ARG A 63 -9.19 9.08 -14.92
C ARG A 63 -7.76 9.59 -14.79
N SER A 64 -7.46 10.70 -15.45
CA SER A 64 -6.21 11.44 -15.23
C SER A 64 -6.18 12.05 -13.83
N ARG A 65 -4.97 12.27 -13.31
CA ARG A 65 -4.81 13.05 -12.09
C ARG A 65 -4.98 14.54 -12.39
N GLU A 66 -5.62 15.26 -11.49
CA GLU A 66 -5.77 16.71 -11.52
C GLU A 66 -4.56 17.43 -10.89
N TYR A 67 -3.96 16.84 -9.85
CA TYR A 67 -2.83 17.43 -9.13
C TYR A 67 -1.72 16.40 -8.83
N PRO A 68 -0.47 16.87 -8.64
CA PRO A 68 0.67 16.01 -8.37
C PRO A 68 0.57 15.33 -6.98
N PRO A 69 1.22 14.17 -6.81
CA PRO A 69 1.11 13.37 -5.60
C PRO A 69 1.85 14.00 -4.42
N SER A 70 1.17 14.07 -3.28
CA SER A 70 1.68 14.70 -2.05
C SER A 70 2.76 13.87 -1.35
N ARG A 71 3.52 14.48 -0.42
CA ARG A 71 4.53 13.75 0.37
C ARG A 71 3.93 12.60 1.19
N TRP A 72 2.75 12.82 1.77
CA TRP A 72 2.03 11.82 2.55
C TRP A 72 1.53 10.67 1.69
N GLU A 73 1.02 10.98 0.50
CA GLU A 73 0.61 9.98 -0.48
C GLU A 73 1.79 9.13 -0.97
N ARG A 74 2.96 9.75 -1.18
CA ARG A 74 4.19 9.02 -1.51
C ARG A 74 4.59 8.06 -0.39
N ALA A 75 4.58 8.52 0.86
CA ALA A 75 4.90 7.69 2.01
C ALA A 75 3.92 6.51 2.14
N ALA A 76 2.62 6.77 2.01
CA ALA A 76 1.59 5.74 2.02
C ALA A 76 1.81 4.72 0.88
N ALA A 77 2.10 5.18 -0.34
CA ALA A 77 2.41 4.29 -1.46
C ALA A 77 3.64 3.41 -1.21
N VAL A 78 4.70 3.94 -0.56
CA VAL A 78 5.88 3.13 -0.18
C VAL A 78 5.48 2.03 0.79
N VAL A 79 4.70 2.36 1.83
CA VAL A 79 4.23 1.38 2.81
C VAL A 79 3.38 0.30 2.16
N VAL A 80 2.46 0.68 1.26
CA VAL A 80 1.61 -0.28 0.53
C VAL A 80 2.45 -1.21 -0.34
N VAL A 81 3.38 -0.67 -1.13
CA VAL A 81 4.25 -1.47 -2.01
C VAL A 81 5.16 -2.39 -1.18
N ALA A 82 5.74 -1.90 -0.09
CA ALA A 82 6.54 -2.72 0.82
C ALA A 82 5.70 -3.78 1.54
N GLY A 83 4.45 -3.46 1.92
CA GLY A 83 3.49 -4.37 2.52
C GLY A 83 3.16 -5.55 1.61
N LEU A 84 2.80 -5.25 0.36
CA LEU A 84 2.50 -6.26 -0.65
C LEU A 84 3.74 -7.07 -1.05
N GLY A 85 4.88 -6.40 -1.25
CA GLY A 85 6.16 -7.08 -1.54
C GLY A 85 6.58 -8.01 -0.40
N GLY A 86 6.49 -7.52 0.84
CA GLY A 86 6.75 -8.29 2.05
C GLY A 86 5.80 -9.48 2.19
N LEU A 87 4.52 -9.34 1.81
CA LEU A 87 3.54 -10.44 1.84
C LEU A 87 3.95 -11.54 0.87
N VAL A 88 4.27 -11.18 -0.38
CA VAL A 88 4.72 -12.12 -1.40
C VAL A 88 5.99 -12.84 -0.95
N VAL A 89 7.00 -12.10 -0.48
CA VAL A 89 8.27 -12.70 0.00
C VAL A 89 8.04 -13.56 1.24
N GLY A 90 7.23 -13.09 2.19
CA GLY A 90 6.89 -13.83 3.40
C GLY A 90 6.20 -15.16 3.09
N SER A 91 5.23 -15.16 2.17
CA SER A 91 4.53 -16.38 1.76
C SER A 91 5.41 -17.38 1.01
N LEU A 92 6.51 -16.94 0.38
CA LEU A 92 7.47 -17.82 -0.31
C LEU A 92 8.45 -18.50 0.65
N VAL A 93 8.76 -17.86 1.78
CA VAL A 93 9.85 -18.29 2.68
C VAL A 93 9.31 -18.92 3.98
N SER A 94 8.10 -18.55 4.40
CA SER A 94 7.48 -19.05 5.63
C SER A 94 6.45 -20.15 5.37
N PRO A 95 6.25 -21.08 6.32
CA PRO A 95 5.13 -22.00 6.28
C PRO A 95 3.78 -21.25 6.20
N PRO A 96 2.76 -21.83 5.55
CA PRO A 96 1.46 -21.17 5.34
C PRO A 96 0.58 -21.17 6.60
N ASP A 97 1.15 -20.82 7.76
CA ASP A 97 0.42 -20.66 9.02
C ASP A 97 0.42 -19.19 9.50
N PRO A 98 -0.66 -18.70 10.15
CA PRO A 98 -0.77 -17.29 10.51
C PRO A 98 0.32 -16.80 11.47
N ALA A 99 0.81 -17.63 12.39
CA ALA A 99 1.79 -17.21 13.38
C ALA A 99 3.18 -17.04 12.74
N SER A 100 3.59 -17.98 11.89
CA SER A 100 4.82 -17.87 11.10
C SER A 100 4.78 -16.69 10.14
N GLN A 101 3.63 -16.42 9.49
CA GLN A 101 3.51 -15.24 8.64
C GLN A 101 3.59 -13.94 9.44
N LEU A 102 2.88 -13.81 10.56
CA LEU A 102 2.91 -12.59 11.38
C LEU A 102 4.29 -12.30 11.99
N THR A 103 5.14 -13.32 12.15
CA THR A 103 6.51 -13.14 12.66
C THR A 103 7.53 -12.87 11.55
N THR A 104 7.39 -13.51 10.38
CA THR A 104 8.33 -13.36 9.25
C THR A 104 8.02 -12.17 8.35
N TRP A 105 6.74 -11.84 8.16
CA TRP A 105 6.31 -10.76 7.29
C TRP A 105 6.89 -9.39 7.67
N PRO A 106 7.01 -8.99 8.96
CA PRO A 106 7.65 -7.73 9.32
C PRO A 106 9.12 -7.62 8.87
N VAL A 107 9.86 -8.73 8.89
CA VAL A 107 11.24 -8.78 8.41
C VAL A 107 11.27 -8.62 6.89
N ALA A 108 10.40 -9.34 6.17
CA ALA A 108 10.26 -9.22 4.72
C ALA A 108 9.82 -7.81 4.29
N PHE A 109 8.88 -7.21 5.02
CA PHE A 109 8.44 -5.82 4.85
C PHE A 109 9.62 -4.84 4.97
N ALA A 110 10.41 -4.96 6.04
CA ALA A 110 11.57 -4.11 6.27
C ALA A 110 12.60 -4.24 5.12
N GLY A 111 12.85 -5.47 4.65
CA GLY A 111 13.71 -5.72 3.49
C GLY A 111 13.16 -5.13 2.19
N CYS A 112 11.83 -5.02 2.05
CA CYS A 112 11.19 -4.44 0.87
C CYS A 112 11.14 -2.91 0.89
N LEU A 113 11.30 -2.25 2.04
CA LEU A 113 11.20 -0.79 2.16
C LEU A 113 12.15 -0.01 1.23
N PRO A 114 13.46 -0.33 1.11
CA PRO A 114 14.36 0.39 0.22
C PRO A 114 13.95 0.27 -1.25
N VAL A 115 13.52 -0.93 -1.66
CA VAL A 115 13.07 -1.20 -3.04
C VAL A 115 11.76 -0.47 -3.32
N ALA A 116 10.80 -0.53 -2.41
CA ALA A 116 9.54 0.19 -2.50
C ALA A 116 9.76 1.70 -2.60
N TYR A 117 10.63 2.25 -1.76
CA TYR A 117 10.99 3.67 -1.78
C TYR A 117 11.60 4.08 -3.13
N TRP A 118 12.51 3.27 -3.66
CA TRP A 118 13.12 3.51 -4.97
C TRP A 118 12.09 3.46 -6.11
N VAL A 119 11.24 2.43 -6.15
CA VAL A 119 10.19 2.27 -7.17
C VAL A 119 9.22 3.46 -7.15
N VAL A 120 8.77 3.85 -5.96
CA VAL A 120 7.83 4.96 -5.78
C VAL A 120 8.46 6.29 -6.16
N ARG A 121 9.71 6.56 -5.74
CA ARG A 121 10.43 7.78 -6.15
C ARG A 121 10.57 7.85 -7.67
N LYS A 122 10.99 6.77 -8.32
CA LYS A 122 11.15 6.73 -9.77
C LYS A 122 9.84 7.01 -10.49
N ARG A 123 8.75 6.37 -10.07
CA ARG A 123 7.42 6.56 -10.65
C ARG A 123 6.92 8.00 -10.54
N PHE A 124 7.08 8.63 -9.38
CA PHE A 124 6.58 10.00 -9.19
C PHE A 124 7.52 11.07 -9.73
N GLY A 125 8.84 10.84 -9.72
CA GLY A 125 9.81 11.74 -10.36
C GLY A 125 9.63 11.83 -11.87
N THR A 126 9.29 10.73 -12.54
CA THR A 126 8.95 10.77 -13.97
C THR A 126 7.74 11.66 -14.25
N VAL A 127 6.72 11.66 -13.39
CA VAL A 127 5.51 12.49 -13.57
C VAL A 127 5.84 13.99 -13.44
N GLU A 128 6.67 14.39 -12.47
CA GLU A 128 7.09 15.79 -12.29
C GLU A 128 7.92 16.30 -13.48
N SER A 129 8.80 15.46 -14.05
CA SER A 129 9.61 15.84 -15.22
C SER A 129 8.78 16.07 -16.49
N VAL A 130 7.68 15.32 -16.66
CA VAL A 130 6.78 15.49 -17.82
C VAL A 130 5.95 16.77 -17.70
N SER A 131 5.59 17.20 -16.48
CA SER A 131 4.84 18.44 -16.27
C SER A 131 5.69 19.72 -16.38
N THR A 132 7.00 19.64 -16.14
CA THR A 132 7.92 20.80 -16.22
C THR A 132 8.55 20.99 -17.61
N GLY A 133 8.49 19.96 -18.47
CA GLY A 133 8.98 20.03 -19.85
C GLY A 133 7.93 20.42 -20.91
N ARG A 134 6.71 20.80 -20.49
CA ARG A 134 5.69 21.42 -21.33
C ARG A 134 5.53 22.89 -20.97
#